data_AF-A0A376MIB9-F1
#
_entry.id   AF-A0A376MIB9-F1
#
_cell.length_a   1.000
_cell.length_b   1.000
_cell.length_c   1.000
_cell.angle_alpha   90.00
_cell.angle_beta   90.00
_cell.angle_gamma   90.00
#
_symmetry.space_group_name_H-M   'P 1'
#
loop_
_entity.id
_entity.type
_entity.pdbx_description
1 polymer ?
#
loop_
_entity_poly.entity_id
_entity_poly.type
_entity_poly.pdbx_seq_one_letter_code
_entity_poly.pdbx_strand_id
1 'polypeptide(L)'
;MQANGQVINQDPYHYYTITESAEQELIKATNELHLMYLHATDKVLKDDNLLALFDIPKILWPRLRLSWQRRRHHMITGRMDFCMDERGLKVYEYNAIPPPVIPKRA
;
A
#
# COMPACT_ATOMS: atom_id res chain seq x y z
N MET A 1 0.37 -20.88 -14.10
CA MET A 1 -0.18 -19.51 -13.98
C MET A 1 0.99 -18.55 -14.09
N GLN A 2 1.11 -17.83 -15.20
CA GLN A 2 2.20 -16.87 -15.42
C GLN A 2 1.95 -15.64 -14.55
N ALA A 3 2.90 -15.32 -13.67
CA ALA A 3 2.92 -14.02 -13.00
C ALA A 3 3.44 -13.00 -14.03
N ASN A 4 2.61 -12.00 -14.36
CA ASN A 4 3.00 -10.85 -15.18
C ASN A 4 3.94 -9.91 -14.40
N GLY A 5 5.10 -10.41 -13.97
CA GLY A 5 6.14 -9.61 -13.35
C GLY A 5 6.93 -8.88 -14.43
N GLN A 6 7.19 -7.58 -14.23
CA GLN A 6 8.19 -6.88 -15.04
C GLN A 6 9.58 -7.44 -14.72
N VAL A 7 10.37 -7.69 -15.75
CA VAL A 7 11.78 -8.09 -15.61
C VAL A 7 12.55 -6.86 -15.12
N ILE A 8 12.81 -6.80 -13.81
CA ILE A 8 13.55 -5.70 -13.17
C ILE A 8 14.99 -5.66 -13.68
N ASN A 9 15.56 -6.82 -14.01
CA ASN A 9 16.92 -6.92 -14.51
C ASN A 9 17.08 -8.09 -15.48
N GLN A 10 17.60 -7.80 -16.68
CA GLN A 10 17.92 -8.82 -17.69
C GLN A 10 19.31 -9.44 -17.46
N ASP A 11 20.18 -8.76 -16.69
CA ASP A 11 21.54 -9.21 -16.37
C ASP A 11 21.66 -9.55 -14.86
N PRO A 12 21.88 -10.83 -14.49
CA PRO A 12 21.97 -11.25 -13.09
C PRO A 12 23.16 -10.65 -12.32
N TYR A 13 24.15 -10.05 -12.99
CA TYR A 13 25.29 -9.39 -12.34
C TYR A 13 25.07 -7.90 -12.07
N HIS A 14 24.02 -7.32 -12.64
CA HIS A 14 23.69 -5.92 -12.41
C HIS A 14 22.88 -5.76 -11.11
N TYR A 15 23.16 -4.72 -10.34
CA TYR A 15 22.47 -4.46 -9.07
C TYR A 15 22.35 -2.95 -8.84
N TYR A 16 21.37 -2.58 -8.02
CA TYR A 16 21.12 -1.19 -7.63
C TYR A 16 21.44 -1.01 -6.15
N THR A 17 21.89 0.19 -5.80
CA THR A 17 22.11 0.59 -4.42
C THR A 17 21.32 1.86 -4.13
N ILE A 18 20.95 2.01 -2.86
CA ILE A 18 20.45 3.26 -2.29
C ILE A 18 21.30 3.56 -1.05
N THR A 19 21.36 4.81 -0.65
CA THR A 19 22.05 5.20 0.57
C THR A 19 21.24 4.76 1.80
N GLU A 20 21.91 4.60 2.93
CA GLU A 20 21.25 4.37 4.22
C GLU A 20 20.26 5.50 4.56
N SER A 21 20.60 6.74 4.23
CA SER A 21 19.69 7.88 4.40
C SER A 21 18.40 7.75 3.58
N ALA A 22 18.49 7.24 2.35
CA ALA A 22 17.31 7.00 1.52
C ALA A 22 16.44 5.87 2.08
N GLU A 23 17.06 4.82 2.63
CA GLU A 23 16.34 3.75 3.34
C GLU A 23 15.60 4.28 4.58
N GLN A 24 16.26 5.10 5.40
CA GLN A 24 15.62 5.72 6.57
C GLN A 24 14.43 6.61 6.18
N GLU A 25 14.55 7.37 5.08
CA GLU A 25 13.44 8.17 4.56
C GLU A 25 12.27 7.30 4.09
N LEU A 26 12.54 6.17 3.42
CA LEU A 26 11.51 5.20 3.03
C LEU A 26 10.80 4.59 4.25
N ILE A 27 11.54 4.23 5.30
CA ILE A 27 10.96 3.69 6.55
C ILE A 27 10.04 4.75 7.19
N LYS A 28 10.52 5.98 7.32
CA LYS A 28 9.77 7.10 7.89
C LYS A 28 8.49 7.37 7.09
N ALA A 29 8.61 7.54 5.77
CA ALA A 29 7.49 7.82 4.89
C ALA A 29 6.47 6.69 4.89
N THR A 30 6.90 5.42 4.91
CA THR A 30 6.00 4.26 4.98
C THR A 30 5.16 4.28 6.26
N ASN A 31 5.78 4.55 7.41
CA ASN A 31 5.07 4.60 8.69
C ASN A 31 4.09 5.78 8.76
N GLU A 32 4.50 6.96 8.30
CA GLU A 32 3.67 8.15 8.28
C GLU A 32 2.46 7.96 7.34
N LEU A 33 2.72 7.51 6.11
CA LEU A 33 1.67 7.26 5.13
C LEU A 33 0.71 6.18 5.60
N HIS A 34 1.18 5.12 6.24
CA HIS A 34 0.29 4.08 6.77
C HIS A 34 -0.75 4.70 7.74
N LEU A 35 -0.32 5.58 8.65
CA LEU A 35 -1.22 6.29 9.56
C LEU A 35 -2.15 7.26 8.81
N MET A 36 -1.66 7.97 7.80
CA MET A 36 -2.47 8.86 6.96
C MET A 36 -3.57 8.09 6.22
N TYR A 37 -3.24 6.93 5.63
CA TYR A 37 -4.21 6.05 4.97
C TYR A 37 -5.26 5.52 5.96
N LEU A 38 -4.85 5.11 7.17
CA LEU A 38 -5.80 4.70 8.20
C LEU A 38 -6.69 5.85 8.66
N HIS A 39 -6.16 7.07 8.75
CA HIS A 39 -6.92 8.25 9.11
C HIS A 39 -7.94 8.61 8.03
N ALA A 40 -7.53 8.65 6.76
CA ALA A 40 -8.40 8.89 5.63
C ALA A 40 -9.51 7.83 5.53
N THR A 41 -9.16 6.55 5.74
CA THR A 41 -10.15 5.44 5.77
C THR A 41 -11.20 5.66 6.86
N ASP A 42 -10.79 6.11 8.05
CA ASP A 42 -11.72 6.43 9.13
C ASP A 42 -12.69 7.56 8.75
N LYS A 43 -12.19 8.60 8.07
CA LYS A 43 -13.00 9.71 7.58
C LYS A 43 -14.02 9.26 6.52
N VAL A 44 -13.57 8.48 5.54
CA VAL A 44 -14.44 7.94 4.48
C VAL A 44 -15.57 7.09 5.08
N LEU A 45 -15.28 6.23 6.05
CA LEU A 45 -16.29 5.36 6.62
C LEU A 45 -17.32 6.08 7.50
N LYS A 46 -17.02 7.30 7.96
CA LYS A 46 -17.91 8.15 8.76
C LYS A 46 -18.82 9.06 7.93
N ASP A 47 -18.52 9.26 6.64
CA ASP A 47 -19.27 10.14 5.74
C ASP A 47 -19.76 9.38 4.51
N ASP A 48 -21.08 9.22 4.39
CA ASP A 48 -21.72 8.54 3.26
C ASP A 48 -21.40 9.20 1.90
N ASN A 49 -21.15 10.51 1.86
CA ASN A 49 -20.80 11.22 0.63
C ASN A 49 -19.40 10.84 0.15
N LEU A 50 -18.46 10.69 1.08
CA LEU A 50 -17.10 10.24 0.76
C LEU A 50 -17.09 8.76 0.37
N LEU A 51 -17.83 7.92 1.10
CA LEU A 51 -17.91 6.49 0.80
C LEU A 51 -18.55 6.20 -0.56
N ALA A 52 -19.47 7.06 -1.01
CA ALA A 52 -20.09 6.95 -2.33
C ALA A 52 -19.10 7.09 -3.50
N LEU A 53 -17.95 7.76 -3.31
CA LEU A 53 -16.94 7.97 -4.35
C LEU A 53 -16.14 6.70 -4.69
N PHE A 54 -16.27 5.65 -3.89
CA PHE A 54 -15.50 4.41 -4.05
C PHE A 54 -16.26 3.34 -4.88
N ASP A 55 -17.45 3.67 -5.40
CA ASP A 55 -18.29 2.78 -6.20
C ASP A 55 -18.58 1.41 -5.56
N ILE A 56 -18.61 1.36 -4.22
CA ILE A 56 -18.91 0.14 -3.46
C ILE A 56 -20.43 0.00 -3.30
N PRO A 57 -21.03 -1.19 -3.59
CA PRO A 57 -22.45 -1.44 -3.38
C PRO A 57 -22.93 -1.06 -1.97
N LYS A 58 -23.97 -0.22 -1.88
CA LYS A 58 -24.52 0.31 -0.60
C LYS A 58 -24.86 -0.77 0.43
N ILE A 59 -25.24 -1.95 -0.02
CA ILE A 59 -25.53 -3.11 0.85
C ILE A 59 -24.32 -3.55 1.70
N LEU A 60 -23.09 -3.25 1.26
CA LEU A 60 -21.85 -3.59 1.96
C LEU A 60 -21.42 -2.53 2.97
N TRP A 61 -21.96 -1.31 2.94
CA TRP A 61 -21.49 -0.21 3.78
C TRP A 61 -21.57 -0.51 5.28
N PRO A 62 -22.65 -1.10 5.83
CA PRO A 62 -22.68 -1.49 7.24
C PRO A 62 -21.60 -2.54 7.58
N ARG A 63 -21.29 -3.45 6.65
CA ARG A 63 -20.25 -4.48 6.84
C ARG A 63 -18.85 -3.89 6.83
N LEU A 64 -18.59 -2.89 5.99
CA LEU A 64 -17.31 -2.17 5.96
C LEU A 64 -17.05 -1.45 7.30
N ARG A 65 -18.05 -0.72 7.81
CA ARG A 65 -17.98 -0.05 9.11
C ARG A 65 -17.72 -1.04 10.24
N LEU A 66 -18.44 -2.17 10.23
CA LEU A 66 -18.26 -3.23 11.23
C LEU A 66 -16.86 -3.85 11.16
N SER A 67 -16.36 -4.10 9.95
CA SER A 67 -15.00 -4.60 9.71
C SER A 67 -13.97 -3.63 10.28
N TRP A 68 -14.11 -2.34 9.99
CA TRP A 68 -13.18 -1.31 10.47
C TRP A 68 -13.14 -1.21 11.99
N GLN A 69 -14.30 -1.23 12.63
CA GLN A 69 -14.40 -1.17 14.09
C GLN A 69 -13.78 -2.41 14.77
N ARG A 70 -13.98 -3.60 14.20
CA ARG A 70 -13.58 -4.87 14.84
C ARG A 70 -12.18 -5.35 14.44
N ARG A 71 -11.64 -4.90 13.31
CA ARG A 71 -10.42 -5.45 12.70
C ARG A 71 -9.37 -4.40 12.38
N ARG A 72 -9.41 -3.23 13.04
CA ARG A 72 -8.50 -2.11 12.81
C ARG A 72 -7.01 -2.50 12.83
N HIS A 73 -6.64 -3.46 13.67
CA HIS A 73 -5.24 -3.90 13.86
C HIS A 73 -4.94 -5.27 13.24
N HIS A 74 -5.84 -5.82 12.43
CA HIS A 74 -5.68 -7.19 11.88
C HIS A 74 -5.07 -7.21 10.48
N MET A 75 -4.69 -6.06 9.94
CA MET A 75 -3.98 -6.01 8.66
C MET A 75 -2.55 -6.50 8.86
N ILE A 76 -2.17 -7.55 8.12
CA ILE A 76 -0.89 -8.23 8.30
C ILE A 76 0.22 -7.61 7.45
N THR A 77 -0.08 -7.24 6.19
CA THR A 77 0.89 -6.66 5.27
C THR A 77 0.21 -5.85 4.17
N GLY A 78 0.95 -4.93 3.57
CA GLY A 78 0.59 -4.17 2.37
C GLY A 78 1.84 -3.67 1.66
N ARG A 79 1.71 -3.28 0.39
CA ARG A 79 2.81 -2.76 -0.45
C ARG A 79 2.55 -1.31 -0.84
N MET A 80 3.51 -0.42 -0.64
CA MET A 80 3.44 0.95 -1.16
C MET A 80 4.34 1.08 -2.38
N ASP A 81 3.82 1.72 -3.42
CA ASP A 81 4.56 1.96 -4.65
C ASP A 81 5.02 3.41 -4.69
N PHE A 82 6.35 3.61 -4.70
CA PHE A 82 6.99 4.91 -4.63
C PHE A 82 7.75 5.25 -5.91
N CYS A 83 7.89 6.55 -6.17
CA CYS A 83 8.94 7.13 -6.99
C CYS A 83 9.93 7.86 -6.08
N MET A 84 11.21 7.53 -6.21
CA MET A 84 12.30 8.15 -5.46
C MET A 84 13.42 8.54 -6.41
N ASP A 85 13.73 9.84 -6.46
CA ASP A 85 14.87 10.39 -7.19
C ASP A 85 15.32 11.72 -6.54
N GLU A 86 16.17 12.49 -7.23
CA GLU A 86 16.68 13.78 -6.75
C GLU A 86 15.58 14.83 -6.47
N ARG A 87 14.37 14.66 -7.02
CA ARG A 87 13.21 15.52 -6.77
C ARG A 87 12.49 15.16 -5.47
N GLY A 88 12.86 14.04 -4.85
CA GLY A 88 12.34 13.56 -3.58
C GLY A 88 11.55 12.26 -3.70
N LEU A 89 10.72 12.00 -2.69
CA LEU A 89 9.93 10.79 -2.54
C LEU A 89 8.44 11.07 -2.72
N LYS A 90 7.78 10.30 -3.60
CA LYS A 90 6.33 10.38 -3.85
C LYS A 90 5.71 8.99 -3.86
N VAL A 91 4.53 8.87 -3.25
CA VAL A 91 3.72 7.63 -3.27
C VAL A 91 2.68 7.71 -4.39
N TYR A 92 2.55 6.62 -5.15
CA TYR A 92 1.50 6.47 -6.15
C TYR A 92 0.26 5.79 -5.55
N GLU A 93 0.46 4.64 -4.91
CA GLU A 93 -0.65 3.87 -4.34
C GLU A 93 -0.21 3.05 -3.12
N TYR A 94 -1.20 2.67 -2.32
CA TYR A 94 -1.04 1.74 -1.22
C TYR A 94 -1.88 0.48 -1.44
N ASN A 95 -1.21 -0.58 -1.88
CA ASN A 95 -1.78 -1.91 -2.07
C ASN A 95 -1.93 -2.63 -0.72
N ALA A 96 -2.98 -2.26 0.02
CA ALA A 96 -3.31 -2.81 1.33
C ALA A 96 -4.02 -4.19 1.29
N ILE A 97 -4.22 -4.74 0.09
CA ILE A 97 -4.68 -6.11 -0.15
C ILE A 97 -3.58 -6.79 -0.95
N PRO A 98 -2.84 -7.76 -0.38
CA PRO A 98 -1.70 -8.33 -1.07
C PRO A 98 -2.17 -9.14 -2.29
N PRO A 99 -1.48 -9.03 -3.46
CA PRO A 99 -1.53 -10.10 -4.45
C PRO A 99 -0.98 -11.39 -3.83
N PRO A 100 -1.31 -12.59 -4.35
CA PRO A 100 -0.79 -13.84 -3.81
C PRO A 100 0.73 -13.77 -3.70
N VAL A 101 1.25 -14.11 -2.53
CA VAL A 101 2.69 -14.12 -2.24
C VAL A 101 3.39 -14.93 -3.32
N ILE A 102 4.20 -14.28 -4.16
CA ILE A 102 5.12 -14.98 -5.05
C ILE A 102 6.27 -15.43 -4.16
N PRO A 103 6.44 -16.73 -3.89
CA PRO A 103 7.60 -17.19 -3.12
C PRO A 103 8.85 -16.82 -3.91
N LYS A 104 9.77 -16.08 -3.28
CA LYS A 104 11.13 -15.93 -3.80
C LYS A 104 11.71 -17.35 -3.88
N ARG A 105 11.89 -17.89 -5.09
CA ARG A 105 12.76 -19.05 -5.29
C ARG A 105 14.17 -18.60 -4.90
N ALA A 106 14.71 -19.27 -3.88
CA ALA A 106 16.14 -19.34 -3.63
C ALA A 106 16.83 -20.10 -4.77
#